data_AF-A0A7Y8I8Z2-F1
#
_entry.id   AF-A0A7Y8I8Z2-F1
#
_cell.length_a   1.000
_cell.length_b   1.000
_cell.length_c   1.000
_cell.angle_alpha   90.00
_cell.angle_beta   90.00
_cell.angle_gamma   90.00
#
_symmetry.space_group_name_H-M   'P 1'
#
loop_
_entity.id
_entity.type
_entity.pdbx_description
1 polymer ?
#
loop_
_entity_poly.entity_id
_entity_poly.type
_entity_poly.pdbx_seq_one_letter_code
_entity_poly.pdbx_strand_id
1 'polypeptide(L)' 'YVGSGVDRITLYKGKDVVRRNIPTAKAVDSLIEIIKEDSKWYDPK' A
#
# COMPACT_ATOMS: atom_id res chain seq x y z
N TYR A 1 -2.70 -0.59 -6.85
CA TYR A 1 -1.40 0.09 -6.95
C TYR A 1 -1.43 0.93 -8.21
N VAL A 2 -1.21 2.24 -8.11
CA VAL A 2 -1.06 3.11 -9.27
C VAL A 2 0.15 3.99 -9.02
N GLY A 3 1.07 4.06 -9.98
CA GLY A 3 2.21 4.97 -9.92
C GLY A 3 1.72 6.42 -9.89
N SER A 4 2.26 7.24 -8.99
CA SER A 4 1.87 8.64 -8.83
C SER A 4 3.04 9.62 -9.05
N GLY A 5 4.09 9.17 -9.74
CA GLY A 5 5.31 9.94 -10.05
C GLY A 5 6.55 9.05 -10.07
N VAL A 6 7.71 9.62 -10.41
CA VAL A 6 9.00 8.92 -10.33
C VAL A 6 9.23 8.48 -8.88
N ASP A 7 9.47 7.19 -8.67
CA ASP A 7 9.67 6.54 -7.37
C ASP A 7 8.57 6.77 -6.32
N ARG A 8 7.36 7.13 -6.75
CA ARG A 8 6.23 7.39 -5.86
C ARG A 8 4.98 6.65 -6.29
N ILE A 9 4.25 6.14 -5.30
CA ILE A 9 3.06 5.35 -5.50
C ILE A 9 1.91 5.85 -4.63
N THR A 10 0.69 5.56 -5.08
CA THR A 10 -0.51 5.75 -4.28
C THR A 10 -1.24 4.40 -4.16
N LEU A 11 -1.62 4.07 -2.92
CA LEU A 11 -2.35 2.85 -2.58
C LEU A 11 -3.84 3.14 -2.46
N TYR A 12 -4.65 2.24 -3.03
CA TYR A 12 -6.10 2.35 -3.11
C TYR A 12 -6.75 1.09 -2.56
N LYS A 13 -7.92 1.22 -1.95
CA LYS A 13 -8.84 0.14 -1.62
C LYS A 13 -10.11 0.36 -2.44
N GLY A 14 -10.32 -0.47 -3.46
CA GLY A 14 -11.34 -0.17 -4.47
C GLY A 14 -11.01 1.13 -5.21
N LYS A 15 -11.88 2.13 -5.07
CA LYS A 15 -11.68 3.48 -5.64
C LYS A 15 -11.16 4.50 -4.63
N ASP A 16 -11.09 4.15 -3.35
CA ASP A 16 -10.71 5.06 -2.28
C ASP A 16 -9.20 5.08 -2.08
N VAL A 17 -8.64 6.28 -1.95
CA VAL A 17 -7.21 6.46 -1.68
C VAL A 17 -6.96 6.21 -0.19
N VAL A 18 -6.07 5.27 0.12
CA VAL A 18 -5.72 4.92 1.51
C VAL A 18 -4.39 5.56 1.92
N ARG A 19 -3.39 5.57 1.03
CA ARG A 19 -2.09 6.22 1.26
C ARG A 19 -1.60 6.86 -0.03
N ARG A 20 -1.00 8.06 0.05
CA ARG A 20 -0.47 8.82 -1.09
C ARG A 20 1.04 9.00 -0.98
N ASN A 21 1.71 9.20 -2.11
CA ASN A 21 3.10 9.63 -2.18
C ASN A 21 4.10 8.72 -1.43
N ILE A 22 3.82 7.42 -1.39
CA ILE A 22 4.72 6.46 -0.74
C ILE A 22 5.94 6.23 -1.64
N PRO A 23 7.17 6.26 -1.12
CA PRO A 23 8.34 5.81 -1.87
C PRO A 23 8.15 4.38 -2.39
N THR A 24 8.44 4.13 -3.66
CA THR A 24 8.29 2.79 -4.25
C THR A 24 9.01 1.71 -3.45
N ALA A 25 10.18 2.01 -2.88
CA ALA A 25 10.94 1.11 -2.03
C ALA A 25 10.20 0.66 -0.76
N LYS A 26 9.22 1.44 -0.27
CA LYS A 26 8.38 1.13 0.91
C LYS A 26 6.98 0.67 0.54
N ALA A 27 6.70 0.49 -0.75
CA ALA A 27 5.36 0.17 -1.24
C ALA A 27 4.80 -1.11 -0.62
N VAL A 28 5.63 -2.14 -0.54
CA VAL A 28 5.24 -3.46 -0.03
C VAL A 28 4.97 -3.38 1.47
N ASP A 29 5.88 -2.78 2.24
CA ASP A 29 5.69 -2.61 3.69
C ASP A 29 4.42 -1.84 4.01
N SER A 30 4.19 -0.70 3.33
CA SER A 30 2.98 0.09 3.51
C SER A 30 1.71 -0.68 3.10
N LEU A 31 1.78 -1.57 2.12
CA LEU A 31 0.65 -2.43 1.77
C LEU A 31 0.37 -3.46 2.87
N ILE A 32 1.42 -4.09 3.41
CA ILE A 32 1.32 -5.06 4.51
C ILE A 32 0.69 -4.39 5.73
N GLU A 33 1.14 -3.19 6.10
CA GLU A 33 0.59 -2.41 7.21
C GLU A 33 -0.91 -2.17 7.05
N ILE A 34 -1.37 -1.72 5.87
CA ILE A 34 -2.82 -1.50 5.61
C ILE A 34 -3.61 -2.80 5.77
N ILE A 35 -3.08 -3.93 5.27
CA ILE A 35 -3.77 -5.22 5.36
C ILE A 35 -3.81 -5.71 6.83
N LYS A 36 -2.75 -5.45 7.61
CA LYS A 36 -2.69 -5.72 9.06
C LYS A 36 -3.66 -4.84 9.85
N GLU A 37 -3.72 -3.54 9.57
CA GLU A 37 -4.71 -2.60 10.15
C GLU A 37 -6.15 -3.09 9.92
N ASP A 38 -6.41 -3.66 8.74
CA ASP A 38 -7.68 -4.28 8.39
C ASP A 38 -7.95 -5.63 9.07
N SER A 39 -7.01 -6.16 9.86
CA SER A 39 -7.04 -7.53 10.42
C SER A 39 -7.23 -8.62 9.35
N LYS A 40 -6.78 -8.35 8.12
CA LYS A 40 -6.86 -9.26 6.96
C LYS A 40 -5.52 -9.87 6.59
N TRP A 41 -4.48 -9.59 7.37
CA TRP A 41 -3.17 -10.15 7.15
C TRP A 41 -3.11 -11.56 7.70
N TYR A 42 -2.62 -12.48 6.89
CA TYR A 42 -2.32 -13.85 7.29
C TYR A 42 -0.84 -14.07 7.03
N ASP A 43 -0.12 -14.56 8.04
CA ASP A 43 1.31 -14.81 7.87
C ASP A 43 1.53 -15.91 6.81
N PRO A 44 2.46 -15.70 5.87
CA PRO A 44 2.81 -16.71 4.90
C PRO A 44 3.38 -17.94 5.62
N LYS A 45 2.95 -19.14 5.20
CA LYS A 45 3.49 -20.41 5.66
C LYS A 45 4.72 -20.83 4.87
#